data_AF-A0A1W9RY91-F1
#
_entry.id   AF-A0A1W9RY91-F1
#
_cell.length_a   1.000
_cell.length_b   1.000
_cell.length_c   1.000
_cell.angle_alpha   90.00
_cell.angle_beta   90.00
_cell.angle_gamma   90.00
#
_symmetry.space_group_name_H-M   'P 1'
#
loop_
_entity.id
_entity.type
_entity.pdbx_description
1 polymer ?
#
loop_
_entity_poly.entity_id
_entity_poly.type
_entity_poly.pdbx_seq_one_letter_code
_entity_poly.pdbx_strand_id
1 'polypeptide(L)'
;MKPIFWFILAIIVIGVALNLLTKGKKGEIKEKARVKSTESQSKAYQIEAKELAKYICVKEQAFFAKNGHFTASKDSLQFVMGMSHYKFDIVSATEFGFKAKIYGNIDNDRVVDTWFVDQDGNLEHTIDDAIR
;
A
#
# COMPACT_ATOMS: atom_id res chain seq x y z
N MET A 1 56.75 -32.90 -13.15
CA MET A 1 55.45 -32.71 -12.47
C MET A 1 55.22 -31.24 -12.12
N LYS A 2 54.93 -30.38 -13.11
CA LYS A 2 54.68 -28.94 -12.87
C LYS A 2 53.48 -28.37 -13.67
N PRO A 3 53.25 -28.67 -14.97
CA PRO A 3 52.19 -27.98 -15.71
C PRO A 3 50.77 -28.46 -15.34
N ILE A 4 50.57 -29.76 -15.13
CA ILE A 4 49.25 -30.35 -14.88
C ILE A 4 48.64 -29.85 -13.55
N PHE A 5 49.46 -29.62 -12.53
CA PHE A 5 49.00 -29.09 -11.25
C PHE A 5 48.47 -27.65 -11.37
N TRP A 6 49.14 -26.80 -12.15
CA TRP A 6 48.69 -25.43 -12.41
C TRP A 6 47.40 -25.38 -13.22
N PHE A 7 47.20 -26.32 -14.16
CA PHE A 7 45.93 -26.46 -14.88
C PHE A 7 44.77 -26.83 -13.96
N ILE A 8 44.98 -27.78 -13.03
CA ILE A 8 43.93 -28.19 -12.08
C ILE A 8 43.57 -27.02 -11.14
N LEU A 9 44.58 -26.30 -10.64
CA LEU A 9 44.36 -25.13 -9.78
C LEU A 9 43.57 -24.03 -10.51
N ALA A 10 43.89 -23.76 -11.79
CA ALA A 10 43.19 -22.77 -12.60
C ALA A 10 41.70 -23.12 -12.78
N ILE A 11 41.37 -24.40 -13.04
CA ILE A 11 39.99 -24.84 -13.19
C ILE A 11 39.20 -24.65 -11.89
N ILE A 12 39.80 -24.96 -10.73
CA ILE A 12 39.15 -24.77 -9.43
C ILE A 12 38.89 -23.29 -9.18
N VAL A 13 39.87 -22.42 -9.42
CA VAL A 13 39.71 -20.97 -9.23
C VAL A 13 38.62 -20.40 -10.13
N ILE A 14 38.57 -20.81 -11.41
CA ILE A 14 37.53 -20.41 -12.35
C ILE A 14 36.15 -20.89 -11.90
N GLY A 15 36.04 -22.13 -11.43
CA GLY A 15 34.79 -22.70 -10.91
C GLY A 15 34.28 -21.95 -9.68
N VAL A 16 35.16 -21.57 -8.76
CA VAL A 16 34.81 -20.77 -7.58
C VAL A 16 34.37 -19.36 -7.99
N ALA A 17 35.08 -18.71 -8.91
CA ALA A 17 34.72 -17.38 -9.41
C ALA A 17 33.35 -17.36 -10.11
N LEU A 18 33.05 -18.36 -10.95
CA LEU A 18 31.75 -18.52 -11.60
C LEU A 18 30.61 -18.75 -10.59
N ASN A 19 30.85 -19.55 -9.54
CA ASN A 19 29.85 -19.77 -8.49
C ASN A 19 29.57 -18.49 -7.69
N LEU A 20 30.59 -17.67 -7.39
CA LEU A 20 30.42 -16.40 -6.70
C LEU A 20 29.65 -15.38 -7.57
N LEU A 21 29.99 -15.27 -8.85
CA LEU A 21 29.29 -14.41 -9.82
C LEU A 21 27.81 -14.77 -9.98
N THR A 22 27.51 -16.07 -10.08
CA THR A 22 26.13 -16.54 -10.24
C THR A 22 25.29 -16.36 -8.97
N LYS A 23 25.88 -16.52 -7.77
CA LYS A 23 25.22 -16.20 -6.50
C LYS A 23 24.90 -14.70 -6.39
N GLY A 24 25.84 -13.83 -6.76
CA GLY A 24 25.62 -12.38 -6.79
C GLY A 24 24.44 -11.98 -7.67
N LYS A 25 24.42 -12.44 -8.93
CA LYS A 25 23.31 -12.16 -9.86
C LYS A 25 21.97 -12.70 -9.38
N LYS A 26 21.94 -13.90 -8.78
CA LYS A 26 20.69 -14.46 -8.20
C LYS A 26 20.18 -13.63 -7.03
N GLY A 27 21.07 -13.07 -6.21
CA GLY A 27 20.72 -12.15 -5.12
C GLY A 27 20.07 -10.87 -5.65
N GLU A 28 20.71 -10.21 -6.62
CA GLU A 28 20.21 -8.97 -7.22
C GLU A 28 18.84 -9.13 -7.91
N ILE A 29 18.63 -10.25 -8.61
CA ILE A 29 17.34 -10.52 -9.28
C ILE A 29 16.23 -10.71 -8.24
N LYS A 30 16.50 -11.44 -7.15
CA LYS A 30 15.53 -11.65 -6.07
C LYS A 30 15.18 -10.34 -5.38
N GLU A 31 16.17 -9.48 -5.13
CA GLU A 31 15.95 -8.19 -4.50
C GLU A 31 15.12 -7.26 -5.38
N LYS A 32 15.45 -7.16 -6.68
CA LYS A 32 14.65 -6.38 -7.64
C LYS A 32 13.21 -6.88 -7.76
N ALA A 33 13.00 -8.19 -7.74
CA ALA A 33 11.67 -8.78 -7.76
C ALA A 33 10.88 -8.46 -6.49
N ARG A 34 11.54 -8.48 -5.32
CA ARG A 34 10.94 -8.11 -4.03
C ARG A 34 10.51 -6.64 -4.02
N VAL A 35 11.42 -5.72 -4.36
CA VAL A 35 11.12 -4.27 -4.42
C VAL A 35 9.93 -4.00 -5.36
N LYS A 36 9.95 -4.59 -6.56
CA LYS A 36 8.85 -4.44 -7.52
C LYS A 36 7.52 -4.98 -6.98
N SER A 37 7.54 -6.07 -6.21
CA SER A 37 6.34 -6.64 -5.60
C SER A 37 5.77 -5.73 -4.51
N THR A 38 6.62 -5.14 -3.67
CA THR A 38 6.23 -4.18 -2.63
C THR A 38 5.63 -2.91 -3.23
N GLU A 39 6.24 -2.33 -4.26
CA GLU A 39 5.69 -1.16 -4.97
C GLU A 39 4.33 -1.44 -5.64
N SER A 40 4.14 -2.67 -6.13
CA SER A 40 2.88 -3.05 -6.78
C SER A 40 1.76 -3.23 -5.76
N GLN A 41 2.10 -3.74 -4.57
CA GLN A 41 1.18 -3.85 -3.44
C GLN A 41 0.79 -2.47 -2.91
N SER A 42 1.74 -1.58 -2.63
CA SER A 42 1.44 -0.22 -2.15
C SER A 42 0.53 0.56 -3.11
N LYS A 43 0.72 0.40 -4.43
CA LYS A 43 -0.17 0.97 -5.44
C LYS A 43 -1.59 0.41 -5.39
N ALA A 44 -1.74 -0.92 -5.25
CA ALA A 44 -3.05 -1.55 -5.16
C ALA A 44 -3.83 -1.05 -3.93
N TYR A 45 -3.14 -0.91 -2.80
CA TYR A 45 -3.70 -0.41 -1.56
C TYR A 45 -4.14 1.05 -1.64
N GLN A 46 -3.33 1.92 -2.26
CA GLN A 46 -3.76 3.29 -2.53
C GLN A 46 -5.00 3.36 -3.42
N ILE A 47 -5.19 2.41 -4.35
CA ILE A 47 -6.39 2.34 -5.18
C ILE A 47 -7.61 1.94 -4.33
N GLU A 48 -7.49 0.94 -3.48
CA GLU A 48 -8.57 0.52 -2.57
C GLU A 48 -8.99 1.66 -1.62
N ALA A 49 -8.01 2.37 -1.02
CA ALA A 49 -8.29 3.53 -0.19
C ALA A 49 -9.03 4.64 -0.97
N LYS A 50 -8.65 4.87 -2.23
CA LYS A 50 -9.34 5.81 -3.14
C LYS A 50 -10.75 5.38 -3.48
N GLU A 51 -10.99 4.10 -3.68
CA GLU A 51 -12.32 3.55 -3.93
C GLU A 51 -13.23 3.69 -2.71
N LEU A 52 -12.71 3.40 -1.51
CA LEU A 52 -13.42 3.61 -0.26
C LEU A 52 -13.77 5.08 -0.04
N ALA A 53 -12.83 5.98 -0.30
CA ALA A 53 -13.05 7.43 -0.21
C ALA A 53 -14.18 7.89 -1.12
N LYS A 54 -14.16 7.49 -2.40
CA LYS A 54 -15.24 7.79 -3.35
C LYS A 54 -16.58 7.25 -2.88
N TYR A 55 -16.60 6.03 -2.35
CA TYR A 55 -17.82 5.43 -1.85
C TYR A 55 -18.39 6.19 -0.64
N ILE A 56 -17.54 6.64 0.29
CA ILE A 56 -17.92 7.53 1.40
C ILE A 56 -18.53 8.84 0.87
N CYS A 57 -17.86 9.51 -0.08
CA CYS A 57 -18.38 10.75 -0.67
C CYS A 57 -19.77 10.56 -1.29
N VAL A 58 -19.98 9.49 -2.07
CA VAL A 58 -21.27 9.20 -2.70
C VAL A 58 -22.36 9.00 -1.64
N LYS A 59 -22.05 8.28 -0.55
CA LYS A 59 -23.01 8.05 0.54
C LYS A 59 -23.36 9.33 1.28
N GLU A 60 -22.37 10.15 1.61
CA GLU A 60 -22.57 11.46 2.24
C GLU A 60 -23.39 12.40 1.35
N GLN A 61 -23.10 12.46 0.06
CA GLN A 61 -23.86 13.27 -0.90
C GLN A 61 -25.32 12.80 -1.01
N ALA A 62 -25.56 11.48 -1.03
CA ALA A 62 -26.92 10.94 -1.04
C ALA A 62 -27.67 11.27 0.26
N PHE A 63 -26.99 11.22 1.41
CA PHE A 63 -27.56 11.63 2.69
C PHE A 63 -27.87 13.13 2.70
N PHE A 64 -26.96 13.97 2.21
CA PHE A 64 -27.15 15.41 2.08
C PHE A 64 -28.34 15.75 1.18
N ALA A 65 -28.46 15.12 0.01
CA ALA A 65 -29.57 15.35 -0.91
C ALA A 65 -30.95 15.07 -0.29
N LYS A 66 -31.01 14.16 0.70
CA LYS A 66 -32.24 13.81 1.41
C LYS A 66 -32.51 14.68 2.63
N ASN A 67 -31.47 15.09 3.36
CA ASN A 67 -31.62 15.69 4.69
C ASN A 67 -31.15 17.17 4.77
N GLY A 68 -30.48 17.68 3.73
CA GLY A 68 -29.95 19.04 3.67
C GLY A 68 -28.66 19.27 4.48
N HIS A 69 -28.05 18.22 5.04
CA HIS A 69 -26.80 18.29 5.79
C HIS A 69 -26.02 16.97 5.71
N PHE A 70 -24.72 16.98 5.98
CA PHE A 70 -23.89 15.77 6.09
C PHE A 70 -24.06 15.12 7.47
N THR A 71 -23.62 13.86 7.63
CA THR A 71 -23.77 13.13 8.90
C THR A 71 -22.44 12.70 9.48
N ALA A 72 -22.31 12.69 10.81
CA ALA A 72 -21.15 12.08 11.48
C ALA A 72 -21.39 10.58 11.77
N SER A 73 -22.58 10.05 11.45
CA SER A 73 -22.97 8.68 11.78
C SER A 73 -22.84 7.76 10.57
N LYS A 74 -21.96 6.76 10.67
CA LYS A 74 -21.82 5.72 9.63
C LYS A 74 -23.09 4.91 9.43
N ASP A 75 -23.83 4.67 10.51
CA ASP A 75 -25.06 3.88 10.47
C ASP A 75 -26.12 4.59 9.63
N SER A 76 -26.15 5.92 9.69
CA SER A 76 -27.03 6.76 8.88
C SER A 76 -26.70 6.70 7.39
N LEU A 77 -25.45 6.40 7.02
CA LEU A 77 -25.03 6.22 5.63
C LEU A 77 -25.43 4.85 5.04
N GLN A 78 -25.94 3.93 5.88
CA GLN A 78 -26.28 2.56 5.49
C GLN A 78 -25.14 1.92 4.72
N PHE A 79 -23.94 2.04 5.29
CA PHE A 79 -22.72 1.59 4.65
C PHE A 79 -22.69 0.06 4.65
N VAL A 80 -22.57 -0.55 3.47
CA VAL A 80 -22.31 -1.99 3.37
C VAL A 80 -20.82 -2.12 3.09
N MET A 81 -20.03 -2.44 4.12
CA MET A 81 -18.58 -2.64 3.94
C MET A 81 -18.34 -3.95 3.17
N GLY A 82 -17.82 -3.81 1.95
CA GLY A 82 -17.27 -4.92 1.15
C GLY A 82 -15.73 -4.96 1.11
N MET A 83 -15.04 -3.95 1.66
CA MET A 83 -13.59 -3.82 1.60
C MET A 83 -12.96 -4.19 2.95
N SER A 84 -12.22 -5.30 3.00
CA SER A 84 -11.83 -5.95 4.26
C SER A 84 -10.63 -5.30 4.97
N HIS A 85 -9.80 -4.57 4.23
CA HIS A 85 -8.50 -4.08 4.70
C HIS A 85 -8.56 -2.70 5.38
N TYR A 86 -9.69 -2.00 5.25
CA TYR A 86 -9.83 -0.62 5.70
C TYR A 86 -11.04 -0.44 6.60
N LYS A 87 -10.85 0.42 7.59
CA LYS A 87 -11.91 1.01 8.41
C LYS A 87 -11.95 2.50 8.10
N PHE A 88 -13.08 3.12 8.40
CA PHE A 88 -13.17 4.58 8.32
C PHE A 88 -13.95 5.11 9.51
N ASP A 89 -13.75 6.38 9.87
CA ASP A 89 -14.50 7.17 10.84
C ASP A 89 -14.88 8.51 10.21
N ILE A 90 -16.08 9.02 10.48
CA ILE A 90 -16.45 10.39 10.07
C ILE A 90 -16.07 11.30 11.23
N VAL A 91 -15.03 12.12 11.02
CA VAL A 91 -14.39 12.92 12.07
C VAL A 91 -15.14 14.23 12.29
N SER A 92 -15.74 14.78 11.23
CA SER A 92 -16.58 15.97 11.29
C SER A 92 -17.60 15.94 10.17
N ALA A 93 -18.81 16.43 10.44
CA ALA A 93 -19.83 16.67 9.44
C ALA A 93 -20.62 17.92 9.83
N THR A 94 -20.85 18.79 8.87
CA THR A 94 -21.62 20.03 9.00
C THR A 94 -22.63 20.13 7.87
N GLU A 95 -23.32 21.26 7.76
CA GLU A 95 -24.15 21.59 6.60
C GLU A 95 -23.31 21.95 5.35
N PHE A 96 -22.02 22.21 5.49
CA PHE A 96 -21.15 22.68 4.40
C PHE A 96 -20.11 21.66 3.94
N GLY A 97 -19.85 20.63 4.73
CA GLY A 97 -18.87 19.61 4.37
C GLY A 97 -18.72 18.52 5.41
N PHE A 98 -17.87 17.57 5.10
CA PHE A 98 -17.48 16.51 6.01
C PHE A 98 -15.99 16.21 5.88
N LYS A 99 -15.43 15.56 6.91
CA LYS A 99 -14.10 14.98 6.87
C LYS A 99 -14.17 13.57 7.42
N ALA A 100 -13.73 12.60 6.63
CA ALA A 100 -13.64 11.21 7.05
C ALA A 100 -12.18 10.77 7.09
N LYS A 101 -11.84 9.95 8.08
CA LYS A 101 -10.54 9.30 8.25
C LYS A 101 -10.68 7.86 7.80
N ILE A 102 -9.85 7.42 6.87
CA ILE A 102 -9.72 6.04 6.41
C ILE A 102 -8.41 5.50 6.97
N TYR A 103 -8.41 4.28 7.51
CA TYR A 103 -7.23 3.68 8.08
C TYR A 103 -7.23 2.16 7.97
N GLY A 104 -6.04 1.60 7.78
CA GLY A 104 -5.80 0.16 7.66
C GLY A 104 -4.35 -0.16 7.99
N ASN A 105 -4.09 -1.36 8.49
CA ASN A 105 -2.73 -1.89 8.62
C ASN A 105 -2.58 -2.98 7.57
N ILE A 106 -1.85 -2.66 6.50
CA ILE A 106 -2.00 -3.37 5.23
C ILE A 106 -0.84 -4.31 4.96
N ASP A 107 0.35 -3.95 5.41
CA ASP A 107 1.57 -4.77 5.38
C ASP A 107 1.87 -5.44 6.73
N ASN A 108 0.94 -5.33 7.70
CA ASN A 108 1.01 -5.92 9.03
C ASN A 108 2.24 -5.43 9.84
N ASP A 109 2.67 -4.20 9.56
CA ASP A 109 3.71 -3.54 10.30
C ASP A 109 3.15 -2.86 11.57
N ARG A 110 3.94 -1.98 12.19
CA ARG A 110 3.50 -1.25 13.40
C ARG A 110 2.76 0.05 13.09
N VAL A 111 2.70 0.44 11.83
CA VAL A 111 2.11 1.69 11.37
C VAL A 111 0.73 1.40 10.78
N VAL A 112 -0.14 2.39 10.90
CA VAL A 112 -1.48 2.32 10.35
C VAL A 112 -1.55 3.42 9.31
N ASP A 113 -1.55 3.03 8.04
CA ASP A 113 -1.72 3.99 6.97
C ASP A 113 -3.05 4.71 7.15
N THR A 114 -3.00 6.03 6.99
CA THR A 114 -4.13 6.92 7.29
C THR A 114 -4.31 7.92 6.18
N TRP A 115 -5.53 7.96 5.63
CA TRP A 115 -5.99 8.93 4.66
C TRP A 115 -7.13 9.74 5.24
N PHE A 116 -7.23 11.00 4.82
CA PHE A 116 -8.42 11.81 5.03
C PHE A 116 -9.09 12.12 3.70
N VAL A 117 -10.42 12.06 3.68
CA VAL A 117 -11.24 12.47 2.55
C VAL A 117 -12.21 13.56 2.99
N ASP A 118 -12.39 14.57 2.15
CA ASP A 118 -13.34 15.66 2.33
C ASP A 118 -14.57 15.54 1.40
N GLN A 119 -15.48 16.51 1.46
CA GLN A 119 -16.69 16.54 0.62
C GLN A 119 -16.43 16.59 -0.89
N ASP A 120 -15.25 17.08 -1.28
CA ASP A 120 -14.83 17.21 -2.68
C ASP A 120 -14.14 15.93 -3.19
N GLY A 121 -13.92 14.95 -2.31
CA GLY A 121 -13.23 13.71 -2.62
C GLY A 121 -11.71 13.86 -2.69
N ASN A 122 -11.17 14.96 -2.15
CA ASN A 122 -9.72 15.13 -2.05
C ASN A 122 -9.17 14.19 -0.98
N LEU A 123 -8.15 13.43 -1.34
CA LEU A 123 -7.46 12.52 -0.44
C LEU A 123 -6.16 13.14 0.05
N GLU A 124 -6.14 13.50 1.33
CA GLU A 124 -4.92 13.88 2.03
C GLU A 124 -4.31 12.63 2.66
N HIS A 125 -3.15 12.20 2.17
CA HIS A 125 -2.38 11.10 2.78
C HIS A 125 -1.46 11.68 3.86
N THR A 126 -1.58 11.21 5.11
CA THR A 126 -0.86 11.83 6.24
C THR A 126 0.31 10.97 6.77
N ILE A 127 0.29 9.64 6.57
CA ILE A 127 1.35 8.73 7.01
C ILE A 127 1.55 7.67 5.93
N ASP A 128 2.74 7.63 5.32
CA ASP A 128 3.18 6.67 4.30
C ASP A 128 4.44 5.95 4.84
N ASP A 129 4.29 4.77 5.46
CA ASP A 129 5.46 3.96 5.88
C ASP A 129 5.79 2.85 4.86
N ALA A 130 5.09 2.80 3.73
CA ALA A 130 5.42 1.91 2.62
C ALA A 130 6.76 2.26 1.93
N ILE A 131 7.41 3.36 2.35
CA ILE A 131 8.74 3.79 1.92
C ILE A 131 9.68 3.85 3.14
N ARG A 132 10.17 2.70 3.59
CA ARG A 132 11.38 2.63 4.42
C ARG A 132 12.35 1.55 3.98
#